data_AF-A0A517P9G3-F1
#
_entry.id   AF-A0A517P9G3-F1
#
_cell.length_a   1.000
_cell.length_b   1.000
_cell.length_c   1.000
_cell.angle_alpha   90.00
_cell.angle_beta   90.00
_cell.angle_gamma   90.00
#
_symmetry.space_group_name_H-M   'P 1'
#
loop_
_entity.id
_entity.type
_entity.pdbx_description
1 polymer ?
#
loop_
_entity_poly.entity_id
_entity_poly.type
_entity_poly.pdbx_seq_one_letter_code
_entity_poly.pdbx_strand_id
1 'polypeptide(L)'
;MSVAPLLALLLAAADPAETVVWTTDDGPRTVVGRVLLEGGDGGVLLEGRDGALHAVAAARLTGRTPTGEPFALLTSEELAATLAEELEPGAETLTTPHFAIASTASPEFTQWAGELLEAVHAGFVAEFPPATVPTPEGGPAGPLPVLILRDRAAFEAFAKRPDQAARGVNPALSQGYYDPVSNRIVLYDFAGSPSPLGGASRRESVRDRAANRQANVATVAHEAVHQLAYNAGLHARLADNPIWLTEGLAMQGEATDRRTPLGWRGFDDGANVVRSKAFRAFLTARRRDRELRDMNPLEKLIASNTLFSDPTVAESAYAASWALVNHLREERPEAFAAYLADLAALPPLAPQTPEDRLARFRKHFGEDLDGLWDEVQTVR
;
A
#
# COMPACT_ATOMS: atom_id res chain seq x y z
N MET A 1 38.86 26.68 -32.48
CA MET A 1 38.23 25.38 -32.81
C MET A 1 37.53 24.91 -31.54
N SER A 2 36.20 25.02 -31.52
CA SER A 2 35.37 24.64 -30.38
C SER A 2 34.91 23.21 -30.58
N VAL A 3 35.20 22.32 -29.64
CA VAL A 3 34.71 20.94 -29.64
C VAL A 3 33.48 20.92 -28.75
N ALA A 4 32.30 20.81 -29.36
CA ALA A 4 31.05 20.60 -28.63
C ALA A 4 31.03 19.17 -28.05
N PRO A 5 30.57 18.95 -26.82
CA PRO A 5 30.37 17.60 -26.32
C PRO A 5 29.09 17.03 -26.96
N LEU A 6 29.24 15.93 -27.69
CA LEU A 6 28.13 15.10 -28.13
C LEU A 6 27.48 14.49 -26.88
N LEU A 7 26.28 14.93 -26.52
CA LEU A 7 25.45 14.25 -25.53
C LEU A 7 24.93 12.98 -26.19
N ALA A 8 25.52 11.83 -25.88
CA ALA A 8 24.98 10.55 -26.27
C ALA A 8 23.72 10.29 -25.43
N LEU A 9 22.55 10.42 -26.05
CA LEU A 9 21.29 9.92 -25.52
C LEU A 9 21.38 8.38 -25.52
N LEU A 10 21.66 7.78 -24.36
CA LEU A 10 21.41 6.35 -24.15
C LEU A 10 19.90 6.17 -24.11
N LEU A 11 19.31 5.78 -25.25
CA LEU A 11 17.98 5.17 -25.26
C LEU A 11 18.08 3.88 -24.45
N ALA A 12 17.55 3.87 -23.23
CA ALA A 12 17.28 2.62 -22.52
C ALA A 12 16.35 1.80 -23.43
N ALA A 13 16.77 0.60 -23.82
CA ALA A 13 15.91 -0.30 -24.56
C ALA A 13 14.68 -0.60 -23.70
N ALA A 14 13.48 -0.44 -24.25
CA ALA A 14 12.26 -0.80 -23.57
C ALA A 14 12.29 -2.31 -23.22
N ASP A 15 11.84 -2.66 -22.02
CA ASP A 15 11.78 -4.06 -21.59
C ASP A 15 10.92 -4.87 -22.58
N PRO A 16 11.39 -6.05 -23.06
CA PRO A 16 10.61 -6.86 -23.97
C PRO A 16 9.41 -7.50 -23.26
N ALA A 17 8.25 -7.53 -23.92
CA ALA A 17 7.13 -8.34 -23.45
C ALA A 17 7.32 -9.81 -23.85
N GLU A 18 7.06 -10.71 -22.91
CA GLU A 18 7.05 -12.16 -23.09
C GLU A 18 5.67 -12.74 -22.79
N THR A 19 5.25 -13.72 -23.58
CA THR A 19 4.17 -14.63 -23.22
C THR A 19 4.76 -15.74 -22.35
N VAL A 20 4.36 -15.79 -21.09
CA VAL A 20 4.82 -16.78 -20.10
C VAL A 20 3.66 -17.73 -19.78
N VAL A 21 3.94 -19.02 -19.85
CA VAL A 21 2.98 -20.10 -19.58
C VAL A 21 3.50 -20.96 -18.44
N TRP A 22 2.66 -21.25 -17.46
CA TRP A 22 2.97 -22.13 -16.34
C TRP A 22 1.76 -22.92 -15.88
N THR A 23 1.98 -24.00 -15.14
CA THR A 23 0.91 -24.78 -14.53
C THR A 23 0.54 -24.25 -13.14
N THR A 24 -0.75 -24.09 -12.89
CA THR A 24 -1.31 -23.91 -11.55
C THR A 24 -2.15 -25.12 -11.18
N ASP A 25 -2.64 -25.15 -9.95
CA ASP A 25 -3.50 -26.23 -9.47
C ASP A 25 -4.88 -26.20 -10.19
N ASP A 26 -5.26 -25.06 -10.76
CA ASP A 26 -6.51 -24.86 -11.54
C ASP A 26 -6.32 -25.04 -13.06
N GLY A 27 -5.11 -25.36 -13.51
CA GLY A 27 -4.78 -25.56 -14.93
C GLY A 27 -3.64 -24.67 -15.44
N PRO A 28 -3.36 -24.69 -16.74
CA PRO A 28 -2.34 -23.81 -17.31
C PRO A 28 -2.79 -22.35 -17.25
N ARG A 29 -1.88 -21.47 -16.84
CA ARG A 29 -2.05 -20.02 -16.88
C ARG A 29 -1.08 -19.43 -17.88
N THR A 30 -1.58 -18.48 -18.66
CA THR A 30 -0.80 -17.72 -19.66
C THR A 30 -0.92 -16.25 -19.33
N VAL A 31 0.21 -15.56 -19.19
CA VAL A 31 0.25 -14.11 -18.95
C VAL A 31 1.27 -13.49 -19.90
N VAL A 32 0.89 -12.36 -20.49
CA VAL A 32 1.82 -11.49 -21.21
C VAL A 32 2.36 -10.46 -20.21
N GLY A 33 3.68 -10.33 -20.14
CA GLY A 33 4.32 -9.46 -19.15
C GLY A 33 5.80 -9.22 -19.40
N ARG A 34 6.47 -8.53 -18.48
CA ARG A 34 7.93 -8.41 -18.47
C ARG A 34 8.54 -9.19 -17.31
N VAL A 35 9.65 -9.87 -17.55
CA VAL A 35 10.38 -10.56 -16.49
C VAL A 35 11.20 -9.54 -15.72
N LEU A 36 10.89 -9.37 -14.44
CA LEU A 36 11.60 -8.46 -13.53
C LEU A 36 12.86 -9.11 -12.95
N LEU A 37 12.80 -10.41 -12.67
CA LEU A 37 13.91 -11.18 -12.10
C LEU A 37 13.85 -12.62 -12.59
N GLU A 38 15.01 -13.19 -12.88
CA GLU A 38 15.20 -14.62 -13.11
C GLU A 38 16.09 -15.19 -12.00
N GLY A 39 15.56 -16.16 -11.27
CA GLY A 39 16.26 -16.86 -10.20
C GLY A 39 17.33 -17.78 -10.76
N GLY A 40 18.36 -18.07 -9.96
CA GLY A 40 19.43 -18.99 -10.36
C GLY A 40 18.96 -20.44 -10.59
N ASP A 41 17.76 -20.78 -10.12
CA ASP A 41 17.07 -22.06 -10.36
C ASP A 41 16.22 -22.07 -11.64
N GLY A 42 16.16 -20.95 -12.38
CA GLY A 42 15.33 -20.75 -13.56
C GLY A 42 13.89 -20.31 -13.27
N GLY A 43 13.54 -20.04 -12.01
CA GLY A 43 12.27 -19.41 -11.66
C GLY A 43 12.22 -17.97 -12.13
N VAL A 44 11.02 -17.43 -12.35
CA VAL A 44 10.85 -16.04 -12.82
C VAL A 44 9.88 -15.25 -11.94
N LEU A 45 10.20 -13.98 -11.71
CA LEU A 45 9.25 -12.98 -11.25
C LEU A 45 8.78 -12.17 -12.48
N LEU A 46 7.53 -12.37 -12.85
CA LEU A 46 6.88 -11.72 -13.99
C LEU A 46 5.96 -10.61 -13.50
N GLU A 47 5.99 -9.45 -14.16
CA GLU A 47 4.95 -8.43 -14.05
C GLU A 47 4.02 -8.50 -15.26
N GLY A 48 2.74 -8.81 -15.02
CA GLY A 48 1.70 -8.80 -16.04
C GLY A 48 1.38 -7.38 -16.52
N ARG A 49 0.71 -7.27 -17.67
CA ARG A 49 0.26 -5.96 -18.20
C ARG A 49 -0.74 -5.26 -17.27
N ASP A 50 -1.42 -5.99 -16.39
CA ASP A 50 -2.31 -5.45 -15.36
C ASP A 50 -1.56 -4.94 -14.12
N GLY A 51 -0.23 -5.04 -14.10
CA GLY A 51 0.63 -4.67 -12.99
C GLY A 51 0.73 -5.73 -11.90
N ALA A 52 0.08 -6.90 -12.04
CA ALA A 52 0.18 -7.97 -11.06
C ALA A 52 1.54 -8.69 -11.16
N LEU A 53 2.07 -9.09 -10.00
CA LEU A 53 3.31 -9.86 -9.88
C LEU A 53 3.01 -11.35 -9.79
N HIS A 54 3.78 -12.14 -10.54
CA HIS A 54 3.70 -13.58 -10.58
C HIS A 54 5.07 -14.19 -10.28
N ALA A 55 5.23 -14.76 -9.10
CA ALA A 55 6.38 -15.59 -8.77
C ALA A 55 6.13 -17.02 -9.30
N VAL A 56 6.82 -17.38 -10.37
CA VAL A 56 6.67 -18.66 -11.06
C VAL A 56 7.90 -19.53 -10.81
N ALA A 57 7.73 -20.61 -10.05
CA ALA A 57 8.79 -21.58 -9.83
C ALA A 57 9.19 -22.28 -11.14
N ALA A 58 10.48 -22.54 -11.33
CA ALA A 58 11.02 -23.19 -12.53
C ALA A 58 10.28 -24.49 -12.90
N ALA A 59 9.94 -25.30 -11.89
CA ALA A 59 9.26 -26.58 -12.07
C ALA A 59 7.82 -26.45 -12.60
N ARG A 60 7.19 -25.28 -12.46
CA ARG A 60 5.84 -24.99 -12.99
C ARG A 60 5.89 -24.27 -14.34
N LEU A 61 7.03 -23.71 -14.71
CA LEU A 61 7.20 -22.97 -15.96
C LEU A 61 7.19 -23.92 -17.16
N THR A 62 6.28 -23.70 -18.11
CA THR A 62 6.11 -24.58 -19.30
C THR A 62 6.46 -23.90 -20.61
N GLY A 63 6.51 -22.57 -20.66
CA GLY A 63 6.93 -21.85 -21.86
C GLY A 63 7.17 -20.36 -21.64
N ARG A 64 8.12 -19.81 -22.40
CA ARG A 64 8.40 -18.37 -22.52
C ARG A 64 8.65 -18.06 -23.98
N THR A 65 7.89 -17.13 -24.54
CA THR A 65 8.02 -16.72 -25.94
C THR A 65 8.01 -15.21 -26.01
N PRO A 66 9.06 -14.56 -26.57
CA PRO A 66 9.04 -13.13 -26.84
C PRO A 66 7.84 -12.77 -27.73
N THR A 67 7.14 -11.69 -27.40
CA THR A 67 6.03 -11.19 -28.22
C THR A 67 6.51 -10.46 -29.47
N GLY A 68 7.76 -9.97 -29.45
CA GLY A 68 8.30 -9.07 -30.48
C GLY A 68 7.99 -7.60 -30.24
N GLU A 69 7.19 -7.27 -29.23
CA GLU A 69 6.76 -5.93 -28.87
C GLU A 69 7.38 -5.49 -27.52
N PRO A 70 7.59 -4.17 -27.31
CA PRO A 70 7.96 -3.65 -25.99
C PRO A 70 6.82 -3.86 -24.98
N PHE A 71 7.19 -4.06 -23.72
CA PHE A 71 6.22 -4.14 -22.64
C PHE A 71 5.53 -2.80 -22.41
N ALA A 72 4.21 -2.87 -22.25
CA ALA A 72 3.37 -1.77 -21.86
C ALA A 72 2.27 -2.28 -20.93
N LEU A 73 2.04 -1.54 -19.84
CA LEU A 73 0.87 -1.74 -18.99
C LEU A 73 -0.42 -1.50 -19.77
N LEU A 74 -1.52 -2.05 -19.28
CA LEU A 74 -2.86 -1.79 -19.81
C LEU A 74 -3.22 -0.30 -19.66
N THR A 75 -4.02 0.24 -20.59
CA THR A 75 -4.62 1.57 -20.40
C THR A 75 -5.65 1.52 -19.25
N SER A 76 -6.10 2.69 -18.77
CA SER A 76 -7.10 2.76 -17.71
C SER A 76 -8.39 2.01 -18.09
N GLU A 77 -8.83 2.13 -19.34
CA GLU A 77 -10.01 1.46 -19.86
C GLU A 77 -9.81 -0.05 -19.98
N GLU A 78 -8.66 -0.48 -20.53
CA GLU A 78 -8.33 -1.91 -20.66
C GLU A 78 -8.21 -2.58 -19.28
N LEU A 79 -7.58 -1.89 -18.31
CA LEU A 79 -7.44 -2.39 -16.95
C LEU A 79 -8.79 -2.45 -16.24
N ALA A 80 -9.61 -1.40 -16.32
CA ALA A 80 -10.94 -1.39 -15.69
C ALA A 80 -11.84 -2.49 -16.28
N ALA A 81 -11.81 -2.72 -17.60
CA ALA A 81 -12.54 -3.81 -18.24
C ALA A 81 -12.06 -5.19 -17.75
N THR A 82 -10.73 -5.40 -17.68
CA THR A 82 -10.14 -6.64 -17.15
C THR A 82 -10.59 -6.90 -15.71
N LEU A 83 -10.53 -5.87 -14.86
CA LEU A 83 -10.98 -5.95 -13.47
C LEU A 83 -12.47 -6.25 -13.36
N ALA A 84 -13.31 -5.68 -14.22
CA ALA A 84 -14.75 -5.93 -14.23
C ALA A 84 -15.07 -7.40 -14.57
N GLU A 85 -14.38 -7.97 -15.56
CA GLU A 85 -14.52 -9.39 -15.91
C GLU A 85 -14.11 -10.32 -14.76
N GLU A 86 -13.03 -9.98 -14.05
CA GLU A 86 -12.55 -10.75 -12.88
C GLU A 86 -13.44 -10.60 -11.63
N LEU A 87 -14.05 -9.43 -11.45
CA LEU A 87 -14.88 -9.13 -10.29
C LEU A 87 -16.17 -9.93 -10.34
N GLU A 88 -17.01 -9.64 -11.34
CA GLU A 88 -18.18 -10.40 -11.76
C GLU A 88 -18.73 -9.86 -13.10
N PRO A 89 -19.29 -10.71 -13.98
CA PRO A 89 -19.90 -10.25 -15.22
C PRO A 89 -20.98 -9.19 -14.97
N GLY A 90 -20.81 -8.00 -15.55
CA GLY A 90 -21.72 -6.86 -15.38
C GLY A 90 -21.31 -5.86 -14.31
N ALA A 91 -20.14 -6.01 -13.68
CA ALA A 91 -19.53 -4.96 -12.87
C ALA A 91 -19.38 -3.66 -13.68
N GLU A 92 -19.70 -2.53 -13.06
CA GLU A 92 -19.52 -1.21 -13.65
C GLU A 92 -18.04 -0.80 -13.61
N THR A 93 -17.63 0.01 -14.57
CA THR A 93 -16.26 0.54 -14.63
C THR A 93 -16.28 2.05 -14.44
N LEU A 94 -15.26 2.56 -13.76
CA LEU A 94 -14.97 3.98 -13.63
C LEU A 94 -13.46 4.18 -13.80
N THR A 95 -13.07 5.08 -14.68
CA THR A 95 -11.68 5.54 -14.80
C THR A 95 -11.56 6.95 -14.27
N THR A 96 -10.45 7.22 -13.60
CA THR A 96 -10.03 8.56 -13.15
C THR A 96 -8.65 8.85 -13.77
N PRO A 97 -8.06 10.05 -13.56
CA PRO A 97 -6.71 10.34 -14.04
C PRO A 97 -5.66 9.28 -13.66
N HIS A 98 -5.72 8.71 -12.46
CA HIS A 98 -4.72 7.75 -11.96
C HIS A 98 -5.27 6.35 -11.66
N PHE A 99 -6.58 6.15 -11.54
CA PHE A 99 -7.16 4.89 -11.09
C PHE A 99 -8.06 4.24 -12.15
N ALA A 100 -8.00 2.91 -12.22
CA ALA A 100 -8.91 2.06 -12.98
C ALA A 100 -9.76 1.25 -11.99
N ILE A 101 -11.07 1.49 -11.99
CA ILE A 101 -11.98 0.98 -10.97
C ILE A 101 -12.99 0.03 -11.62
N ALA A 102 -13.14 -1.17 -11.06
CA ALA A 102 -14.29 -2.03 -11.30
C ALA A 102 -15.14 -2.13 -10.03
N SER A 103 -16.45 -2.01 -10.17
CA SER A 103 -17.36 -1.84 -9.04
C SER A 103 -18.66 -2.60 -9.20
N THR A 104 -19.13 -3.17 -8.10
CA THR A 104 -20.50 -3.69 -7.93
C THR A 104 -21.29 -2.87 -6.91
N ALA A 105 -20.67 -1.83 -6.35
CA ALA A 105 -21.30 -0.86 -5.47
C ALA A 105 -22.23 0.10 -6.20
N SER A 106 -22.93 0.93 -5.43
CA SER A 106 -23.74 2.01 -6.01
C SER A 106 -22.87 2.96 -6.86
N PRO A 107 -23.40 3.51 -7.97
CA PRO A 107 -22.68 4.49 -8.77
C PRO A 107 -22.21 5.70 -7.94
N GLU A 108 -23.04 6.15 -6.99
CA GLU A 108 -22.71 7.28 -6.13
C GLU A 108 -21.54 6.98 -5.18
N PHE A 109 -21.49 5.77 -4.60
CA PHE A 109 -20.36 5.36 -3.76
C PHE A 109 -19.09 5.18 -4.59
N THR A 110 -19.20 4.57 -5.77
CA THR A 110 -18.08 4.36 -6.70
C THR A 110 -17.46 5.69 -7.11
N GLN A 111 -18.28 6.68 -7.48
CA GLN A 111 -17.84 8.03 -7.80
C GLN A 111 -17.17 8.71 -6.60
N TRP A 112 -17.78 8.64 -5.41
CA TRP A 112 -17.21 9.22 -4.19
C TRP A 112 -15.84 8.61 -3.83
N ALA A 113 -15.71 7.28 -3.95
CA ALA A 113 -14.45 6.59 -3.68
C ALA A 113 -13.37 6.99 -4.69
N GLY A 114 -13.70 7.07 -5.98
CA GLY A 114 -12.78 7.57 -7.01
C GLY A 114 -12.29 8.99 -6.74
N GLU A 115 -13.19 9.90 -6.35
CA GLU A 115 -12.82 11.28 -5.96
C GLU A 115 -11.92 11.33 -4.72
N LEU A 116 -12.19 10.47 -3.72
CA LEU A 116 -11.34 10.36 -2.53
C LEU A 116 -9.95 9.82 -2.87
N LEU A 117 -9.85 8.80 -3.71
CA LEU A 117 -8.57 8.25 -4.16
C LEU A 117 -7.72 9.30 -4.88
N GLU A 118 -8.32 10.10 -5.77
CA GLU A 118 -7.64 11.21 -6.43
C GLU A 118 -7.20 12.31 -5.46
N ALA A 119 -8.02 12.63 -4.45
CA ALA A 119 -7.64 13.59 -3.42
C ALA A 119 -6.44 13.09 -2.60
N VAL A 120 -6.44 11.80 -2.21
CA VAL A 120 -5.33 11.18 -1.49
C VAL A 120 -4.08 11.14 -2.35
N HIS A 121 -4.18 10.80 -3.64
CA HIS A 121 -3.06 10.86 -4.58
C HIS A 121 -2.46 12.27 -4.63
N ALA A 122 -3.29 13.32 -4.81
CA ALA A 122 -2.81 14.69 -4.85
C ALA A 122 -2.09 15.11 -3.56
N GLY A 123 -2.63 14.73 -2.40
CA GLY A 123 -1.97 15.00 -1.11
C GLY A 123 -0.67 14.20 -0.94
N PHE A 124 -0.64 12.94 -1.36
CA PHE A 124 0.56 12.10 -1.30
C PHE A 124 1.69 12.70 -2.16
N VAL A 125 1.40 13.16 -3.37
CA VAL A 125 2.40 13.79 -4.25
C VAL A 125 2.90 15.11 -3.66
N ALA A 126 2.04 15.88 -3.00
CA ALA A 126 2.45 17.10 -2.31
C ALA A 126 3.37 16.81 -1.12
N GLU A 127 3.10 15.72 -0.40
CA GLU A 127 3.85 15.29 0.79
C GLU A 127 5.19 14.63 0.42
N PHE A 128 5.20 13.84 -0.64
CA PHE A 128 6.35 13.06 -1.10
C PHE A 128 6.70 13.46 -2.55
N PRO A 129 7.22 14.67 -2.78
CA PRO A 129 7.49 15.16 -4.12
C PRO A 129 8.55 14.28 -4.83
N PRO A 130 8.54 14.21 -6.18
CA PRO A 130 9.50 13.40 -6.94
C PRO A 130 10.99 13.68 -6.64
N ALA A 131 11.31 14.89 -6.16
CA ALA A 131 12.67 15.24 -5.76
C ALA A 131 13.14 14.52 -4.47
N THR A 132 12.22 14.00 -3.66
CA THR A 132 12.49 13.31 -2.38
C THR A 132 12.20 11.82 -2.45
N VAL A 133 11.69 11.34 -3.59
CA VAL A 133 11.28 9.94 -3.79
C VAL A 133 11.94 9.41 -5.06
N PRO A 134 12.54 8.22 -5.06
CA PRO A 134 13.00 7.55 -6.28
C PRO A 134 11.79 7.08 -7.12
N THR A 135 11.03 8.03 -7.66
CA THR A 135 9.97 7.78 -8.63
C THR A 135 10.58 7.69 -10.03
N PRO A 136 10.09 6.80 -10.91
CA PRO A 136 10.22 7.04 -12.35
C PRO A 136 9.65 8.43 -12.62
N GLU A 137 10.35 9.28 -13.37
CA GLU A 137 9.93 10.66 -13.64
C GLU A 137 8.44 10.72 -14.04
N GLY A 138 7.56 11.16 -13.12
CA GLY A 138 6.14 11.41 -13.42
C GLY A 138 5.07 10.62 -12.66
N GLY A 139 5.40 9.75 -11.70
CA GLY A 139 4.41 9.04 -10.87
C GLY A 139 4.26 7.55 -11.22
N PRO A 140 3.13 6.89 -10.89
CA PRO A 140 2.95 5.46 -11.20
C PRO A 140 3.09 5.23 -12.71
N ALA A 141 3.76 4.13 -13.09
CA ALA A 141 4.04 3.82 -14.50
C ALA A 141 2.79 3.53 -15.35
N GLY A 142 1.62 3.37 -14.71
CA GLY A 142 0.33 3.10 -15.35
C GLY A 142 -0.83 3.28 -14.35
N PRO A 143 -2.07 3.01 -14.78
CA PRO A 143 -3.26 3.16 -13.94
C PRO A 143 -3.24 2.21 -12.74
N LEU A 144 -3.72 2.71 -11.60
CA LEU A 144 -3.77 2.00 -10.33
C LEU A 144 -5.09 1.23 -10.18
N PRO A 145 -5.07 -0.10 -10.00
CA PRO A 145 -6.28 -0.91 -10.02
C PRO A 145 -7.04 -0.88 -8.68
N VAL A 146 -8.37 -0.79 -8.75
CA VAL A 146 -9.25 -0.77 -7.57
C VAL A 146 -10.49 -1.62 -7.83
N LEU A 147 -10.86 -2.43 -6.83
CA LEU A 147 -12.11 -3.20 -6.80
C LEU A 147 -13.02 -2.66 -5.70
N ILE A 148 -14.28 -2.34 -6.02
CA ILE A 148 -15.27 -1.87 -5.05
C ILE A 148 -16.46 -2.82 -5.03
N LEU A 149 -16.60 -3.57 -3.95
CA LEU A 149 -17.65 -4.57 -3.80
C LEU A 149 -18.94 -3.97 -3.25
N ARG A 150 -20.08 -4.52 -3.65
CA ARG A 150 -21.41 -3.99 -3.31
C ARG A 150 -21.73 -3.87 -1.82
N ASP A 151 -21.16 -4.73 -0.99
CA ASP A 151 -21.40 -4.76 0.45
C ASP A 151 -20.35 -5.63 1.16
N ARG A 152 -20.46 -5.68 2.48
CA ARG A 152 -19.61 -6.48 3.36
C ARG A 152 -19.65 -7.98 3.04
N ALA A 153 -20.80 -8.52 2.67
CA ALA A 153 -20.93 -9.95 2.40
C ALA A 153 -20.20 -10.33 1.10
N ALA A 154 -20.29 -9.48 0.07
CA ALA A 154 -19.52 -9.61 -1.15
C ALA A 154 -18.01 -9.48 -0.91
N PHE A 155 -17.59 -8.55 -0.05
CA PHE A 155 -16.19 -8.44 0.41
C PHE A 155 -15.68 -9.70 1.10
N GLU A 156 -16.44 -10.24 2.04
CA GLU A 156 -16.09 -11.49 2.71
C GLU A 156 -16.05 -12.69 1.77
N ALA A 157 -16.95 -12.76 0.79
CA ALA A 157 -16.95 -13.80 -0.24
C ALA A 157 -15.72 -13.66 -1.17
N PHE A 158 -15.39 -12.43 -1.58
CA PHE A 158 -14.22 -12.14 -2.40
C PHE A 158 -12.92 -12.54 -1.68
N ALA A 159 -12.74 -12.11 -0.43
CA ALA A 159 -11.54 -12.41 0.36
C ALA A 159 -11.35 -13.91 0.64
N LYS A 160 -12.41 -14.71 0.56
CA LYS A 160 -12.38 -16.18 0.76
C LYS A 160 -12.14 -16.97 -0.52
N ARG A 161 -12.10 -16.34 -1.71
CA ARG A 161 -11.77 -17.05 -2.95
C ARG A 161 -10.35 -17.65 -2.83
N PRO A 162 -10.07 -18.83 -3.43
CA PRO A 162 -8.75 -19.48 -3.30
C PRO A 162 -7.55 -18.59 -3.69
N ASP A 163 -7.71 -17.78 -4.73
CA ASP A 163 -6.70 -16.85 -5.23
C ASP A 163 -6.46 -15.65 -4.29
N GLN A 164 -7.42 -15.33 -3.42
CA GLN A 164 -7.37 -14.23 -2.45
C GLN A 164 -7.06 -14.71 -1.04
N ALA A 165 -7.48 -15.93 -0.66
CA ALA A 165 -7.31 -16.47 0.68
C ALA A 165 -5.83 -16.58 1.10
N ALA A 166 -4.94 -16.80 0.14
CA ALA A 166 -3.49 -16.81 0.35
C ALA A 166 -2.92 -15.46 0.82
N ARG A 167 -3.68 -14.36 0.71
CA ARG A 167 -3.29 -13.04 1.23
C ARG A 167 -3.41 -12.93 2.75
N GLY A 168 -4.13 -13.86 3.40
CA GLY A 168 -4.25 -13.89 4.85
C GLY A 168 -5.05 -12.72 5.46
N VAL A 169 -5.76 -11.94 4.62
CA VAL A 169 -6.64 -10.86 5.09
C VAL A 169 -7.75 -11.48 5.92
N ASN A 170 -7.95 -10.97 7.14
CA ASN A 170 -9.13 -11.30 7.92
C ASN A 170 -10.25 -10.33 7.56
N PRO A 171 -11.22 -10.73 6.72
CA PRO A 171 -12.25 -9.81 6.27
C PRO A 171 -13.21 -9.44 7.41
N ALA A 172 -13.25 -10.20 8.51
CA ALA A 172 -14.04 -9.87 9.69
C ALA A 172 -13.54 -8.59 10.40
N LEU A 173 -12.24 -8.30 10.29
CA LEU A 173 -11.58 -7.19 10.98
C LEU A 173 -11.20 -6.03 10.06
N SER A 174 -11.26 -6.24 8.74
CA SER A 174 -10.79 -5.27 7.74
C SER A 174 -11.97 -4.59 7.03
N GLN A 175 -11.85 -3.28 6.75
CA GLN A 175 -12.85 -2.51 5.99
C GLN A 175 -12.46 -2.35 4.50
N GLY A 176 -11.24 -2.73 4.18
CA GLY A 176 -10.60 -2.75 2.86
C GLY A 176 -9.21 -3.38 3.04
N TYR A 177 -8.50 -3.60 1.93
CA TYR A 177 -7.07 -3.92 1.97
C TYR A 177 -6.41 -3.56 0.64
N TYR A 178 -5.11 -3.27 0.70
CA TYR A 178 -4.21 -3.25 -0.44
C TYR A 178 -3.47 -4.59 -0.56
N ASP A 179 -3.41 -5.16 -1.77
CA ASP A 179 -2.62 -6.35 -2.09
C ASP A 179 -1.35 -5.97 -2.88
N PRO A 180 -0.14 -6.10 -2.30
CA PRO A 180 1.11 -5.79 -2.98
C PRO A 180 1.42 -6.75 -4.15
N VAL A 181 0.76 -7.90 -4.24
CA VAL A 181 1.00 -8.83 -5.36
C VAL A 181 0.22 -8.40 -6.58
N SER A 182 -1.08 -8.15 -6.45
CA SER A 182 -1.92 -7.69 -7.56
C SER A 182 -1.86 -6.17 -7.79
N ASN A 183 -1.27 -5.43 -6.86
CA ASN A 183 -1.28 -3.96 -6.80
C ASN A 183 -2.67 -3.35 -6.56
N ARG A 184 -3.65 -4.13 -6.08
CA ARG A 184 -5.07 -3.73 -6.03
C ARG A 184 -5.46 -3.24 -4.66
N ILE A 185 -6.28 -2.18 -4.63
CA ILE A 185 -7.10 -1.87 -3.45
C ILE A 185 -8.42 -2.62 -3.61
N VAL A 186 -8.87 -3.30 -2.57
CA VAL A 186 -10.19 -3.93 -2.49
C VAL A 186 -10.99 -3.27 -1.37
N LEU A 187 -12.12 -2.66 -1.75
CA LEU A 187 -13.04 -1.95 -0.87
C LEU A 187 -14.45 -2.56 -0.97
N TYR A 188 -15.35 -2.08 -0.12
CA TYR A 188 -16.79 -2.29 -0.31
C TYR A 188 -17.62 -1.06 0.05
N ASP A 189 -18.85 -0.99 -0.48
CA ASP A 189 -19.82 0.04 -0.14
C ASP A 189 -20.26 -0.12 1.32
N PHE A 190 -19.59 0.64 2.18
CA PHE A 190 -19.96 0.75 3.56
C PHE A 190 -21.06 1.78 3.80
N ALA A 191 -21.37 2.66 2.85
CA ALA A 191 -22.38 3.70 3.00
C ALA A 191 -23.80 3.12 3.12
N GLY A 192 -24.02 1.93 2.56
CA GLY A 192 -25.23 1.11 2.74
C GLY A 192 -25.30 0.32 4.06
N SER A 193 -24.18 0.13 4.77
CA SER A 193 -24.16 -0.65 6.03
C SER A 193 -24.76 0.14 7.20
N PRO A 194 -25.40 -0.46 8.21
CA PRO A 194 -25.87 0.27 9.39
C PRO A 194 -24.72 1.02 10.10
N SER A 195 -24.93 2.26 10.52
CA SER A 195 -23.95 2.98 11.36
C SER A 195 -23.94 2.40 12.78
N PRO A 196 -22.79 2.01 13.34
CA PRO A 196 -22.69 1.51 14.72
C PRO A 196 -23.15 2.54 15.78
N LEU A 197 -23.05 3.84 15.44
CA LEU A 197 -23.42 4.94 16.33
C LEU A 197 -24.92 5.32 16.24
N GLY A 198 -25.69 4.65 15.37
CA GLY A 198 -27.06 5.05 15.04
C GLY A 198 -27.13 6.41 14.34
N GLY A 199 -28.22 6.68 13.61
CA GLY A 199 -28.52 8.05 13.15
C GLY A 199 -28.34 8.36 11.67
N ALA A 200 -28.11 7.38 10.79
CA ALA A 200 -28.24 7.65 9.35
C ALA A 200 -29.72 7.95 9.03
N SER A 201 -30.03 9.23 8.79
CA SER A 201 -31.33 9.64 8.30
C SER A 201 -31.55 9.00 6.93
N ARG A 202 -32.73 8.40 6.68
CA ARG A 202 -33.12 7.90 5.35
C ARG A 202 -33.09 8.99 4.25
N ARG A 203 -32.91 10.27 4.61
CA ARG A 203 -32.82 11.41 3.69
C ARG A 203 -31.39 11.77 3.25
N GLU A 204 -30.36 11.21 3.87
CA GLU A 204 -28.96 11.48 3.47
C GLU A 204 -28.61 10.77 2.16
N SER A 205 -27.85 11.43 1.28
CA SER A 205 -27.32 10.79 0.08
C SER A 205 -26.27 9.73 0.43
N VAL A 206 -25.98 8.80 -0.49
CA VAL A 206 -24.91 7.81 -0.33
C VAL A 206 -23.57 8.51 -0.08
N ARG A 207 -23.29 9.59 -0.83
CA ARG A 207 -22.09 10.41 -0.70
C ARG A 207 -21.96 11.02 0.70
N ASP A 208 -23.03 11.62 1.22
CA ASP A 208 -23.03 12.21 2.57
C ASP A 208 -22.79 11.13 3.64
N ARG A 209 -23.41 9.95 3.48
CA ARG A 209 -23.18 8.82 4.40
C ARG A 209 -21.75 8.31 4.34
N ALA A 210 -21.12 8.32 3.17
CA ALA A 210 -19.74 7.89 3.00
C ALA A 210 -18.77 8.87 3.69
N ALA A 211 -18.87 10.16 3.37
CA ALA A 211 -18.02 11.23 3.93
C ALA A 211 -18.15 11.36 5.46
N ASN A 212 -19.32 11.07 6.02
CA ASN A 212 -19.54 11.17 7.48
C ASN A 212 -19.00 9.98 8.29
N ARG A 213 -18.65 8.87 7.64
CA ARG A 213 -18.07 7.68 8.28
C ARG A 213 -16.55 7.75 8.33
N GLN A 214 -16.05 8.59 9.23
CA GLN A 214 -14.62 8.88 9.38
C GLN A 214 -13.72 7.65 9.45
N ALA A 215 -14.12 6.58 10.16
CA ALA A 215 -13.33 5.34 10.21
C ALA A 215 -13.15 4.71 8.82
N ASN A 216 -14.18 4.79 7.97
CA ASN A 216 -14.15 4.17 6.66
C ASN A 216 -13.43 5.07 5.64
N VAL A 217 -13.57 6.39 5.76
CA VAL A 217 -12.75 7.36 5.02
C VAL A 217 -11.26 7.14 5.33
N ALA A 218 -10.92 6.99 6.61
CA ALA A 218 -9.57 6.68 7.04
C ALA A 218 -9.06 5.37 6.43
N THR A 219 -9.87 4.30 6.40
CA THR A 219 -9.52 3.05 5.72
C THR A 219 -9.22 3.29 4.23
N VAL A 220 -10.11 3.95 3.48
CA VAL A 220 -9.87 4.20 2.04
C VAL A 220 -8.56 4.96 1.82
N ALA A 221 -8.31 6.00 2.64
CA ALA A 221 -7.06 6.75 2.57
C ALA A 221 -5.84 5.88 2.94
N HIS A 222 -5.94 5.06 3.98
CA HIS A 222 -4.88 4.15 4.43
C HIS A 222 -4.45 3.20 3.30
N GLU A 223 -5.40 2.49 2.68
CA GLU A 223 -5.11 1.57 1.57
C GLU A 223 -4.56 2.30 0.34
N ALA A 224 -5.05 3.51 0.08
CA ALA A 224 -4.52 4.36 -0.99
C ALA A 224 -3.06 4.75 -0.73
N VAL A 225 -2.69 5.12 0.50
CA VAL A 225 -1.29 5.41 0.83
C VAL A 225 -0.41 4.19 0.63
N HIS A 226 -0.86 2.98 0.99
CA HIS A 226 -0.12 1.76 0.67
C HIS A 226 0.14 1.62 -0.83
N GLN A 227 -0.91 1.68 -1.65
CA GLN A 227 -0.78 1.56 -3.11
C GLN A 227 0.17 2.63 -3.66
N LEU A 228 0.00 3.89 -3.27
CA LEU A 228 0.82 4.99 -3.73
C LEU A 228 2.28 4.84 -3.31
N ALA A 229 2.56 4.44 -2.07
CA ALA A 229 3.93 4.25 -1.57
C ALA A 229 4.68 3.15 -2.32
N TYR A 230 4.03 2.03 -2.64
CA TYR A 230 4.64 0.98 -3.46
C TYR A 230 4.87 1.42 -4.92
N ASN A 231 3.93 2.14 -5.52
CA ASN A 231 4.06 2.58 -6.91
C ASN A 231 4.97 3.81 -7.08
N ALA A 232 5.18 4.57 -6.00
CA ALA A 232 6.15 5.66 -5.97
C ALA A 232 7.57 5.17 -5.66
N GLY A 233 7.76 3.89 -5.32
CA GLY A 233 9.08 3.34 -4.99
C GLY A 233 9.56 3.68 -3.57
N LEU A 234 8.66 4.07 -2.66
CA LEU A 234 8.98 4.16 -1.22
C LEU A 234 9.08 2.78 -0.57
N HIS A 235 8.40 1.81 -1.15
CA HIS A 235 8.40 0.41 -0.76
C HIS A 235 8.59 -0.46 -2.01
N ALA A 236 9.20 -1.63 -1.86
CA ALA A 236 9.37 -2.58 -2.95
C ALA A 236 8.38 -3.75 -2.82
N ARG A 237 7.51 -3.96 -3.82
CA ARG A 237 6.54 -5.06 -3.79
C ARG A 237 7.27 -6.41 -3.72
N LEU A 238 6.77 -7.32 -2.87
CA LEU A 238 7.39 -8.62 -2.56
C LEU A 238 8.77 -8.58 -1.88
N ALA A 239 9.31 -7.41 -1.54
CA ALA A 239 10.46 -7.30 -0.65
C ALA A 239 10.03 -7.32 0.82
N ASP A 240 10.99 -7.57 1.71
CA ASP A 240 10.75 -7.59 3.16
C ASP A 240 10.67 -6.18 3.76
N ASN A 241 9.60 -5.44 3.42
CA ASN A 241 9.33 -4.13 3.99
C ASN A 241 8.91 -4.28 5.47
N PRO A 242 9.52 -3.56 6.42
CA PRO A 242 9.10 -3.63 7.83
C PRO A 242 7.67 -3.11 8.02
N ILE A 243 6.82 -3.86 8.72
CA ILE A 243 5.40 -3.50 8.91
C ILE A 243 5.26 -2.15 9.63
N TRP A 244 6.14 -1.86 10.60
CA TRP A 244 6.10 -0.58 11.30
C TRP A 244 6.20 0.61 10.35
N LEU A 245 6.97 0.47 9.28
CA LEU A 245 7.17 1.54 8.32
C LEU A 245 5.95 1.64 7.39
N THR A 246 5.53 0.52 6.80
CA THR A 246 4.44 0.52 5.82
C THR A 246 3.13 1.00 6.44
N GLU A 247 2.82 0.51 7.64
CA GLU A 247 1.62 0.88 8.40
C GLU A 247 1.75 2.27 9.01
N GLY A 248 2.91 2.59 9.59
CA GLY A 248 3.17 3.90 10.16
C GLY A 248 3.06 5.02 9.13
N LEU A 249 3.47 4.77 7.88
CA LEU A 249 3.33 5.67 6.75
C LEU A 249 1.87 5.79 6.28
N ALA A 250 1.17 4.67 6.12
CA ALA A 250 -0.25 4.67 5.74
C ALA A 250 -1.12 5.45 6.76
N MET A 251 -0.83 5.29 8.04
CA MET A 251 -1.51 6.01 9.13
C MET A 251 -1.31 7.53 9.08
N GLN A 252 -0.30 8.05 8.39
CA GLN A 252 -0.13 9.51 8.18
C GLN A 252 -1.22 10.09 7.27
N GLY A 253 -1.83 9.28 6.40
CA GLY A 253 -2.88 9.71 5.47
C GLY A 253 -4.30 9.63 6.03
N GLU A 254 -4.50 9.18 7.27
CA GLU A 254 -5.83 8.85 7.81
C GLU A 254 -6.60 10.04 8.42
N ALA A 255 -6.08 11.27 8.35
CA ALA A 255 -6.74 12.41 8.96
C ALA A 255 -8.08 12.70 8.25
N THR A 256 -9.15 12.81 9.04
CA THR A 256 -10.53 13.02 8.53
C THR A 256 -11.17 14.27 9.10
N ASP A 257 -12.07 14.88 8.32
CA ASP A 257 -12.85 16.05 8.73
C ASP A 257 -14.20 16.07 8.00
N ARG A 258 -15.30 15.94 8.76
CA ARG A 258 -16.68 15.95 8.24
C ARG A 258 -17.09 17.26 7.57
N ARG A 259 -16.33 18.34 7.76
CA ARG A 259 -16.56 19.63 7.11
C ARG A 259 -16.06 19.64 5.66
N THR A 260 -15.23 18.68 5.28
CA THR A 260 -14.74 18.53 3.91
C THR A 260 -15.72 17.70 3.08
N PRO A 261 -15.87 17.98 1.77
CA PRO A 261 -16.83 17.25 0.92
C PRO A 261 -16.59 15.73 0.84
N LEU A 262 -15.34 15.29 0.97
CA LEU A 262 -14.96 13.88 0.90
C LEU A 262 -14.80 13.23 2.29
N GLY A 263 -14.90 14.01 3.36
CA GLY A 263 -14.63 13.55 4.73
C GLY A 263 -13.14 13.41 5.07
N TRP A 264 -12.24 13.63 4.10
CA TRP A 264 -10.78 13.51 4.25
C TRP A 264 -10.12 14.88 4.39
N ARG A 265 -9.17 14.98 5.33
CA ARG A 265 -8.51 16.25 5.66
C ARG A 265 -7.21 16.46 4.91
N GLY A 266 -6.46 15.40 4.63
CA GLY A 266 -5.09 15.50 4.11
C GLY A 266 -4.12 14.56 4.83
N PHE A 267 -2.85 14.64 4.46
CA PHE A 267 -1.75 14.09 5.25
C PHE A 267 -1.55 14.88 6.53
N ASP A 268 -1.01 14.20 7.54
CA ASP A 268 -0.89 14.72 8.88
C ASP A 268 0.12 15.87 9.00
N ASP A 269 -0.34 17.02 9.52
CA ASP A 269 0.45 18.18 9.96
C ASP A 269 0.57 18.24 11.51
N GLY A 270 0.41 17.10 12.20
CA GLY A 270 0.43 16.97 13.66
C GLY A 270 -0.96 16.95 14.32
N ALA A 271 -2.00 16.57 13.58
CA ALA A 271 -3.41 16.62 13.94
C ALA A 271 -4.21 15.33 13.68
N ASN A 272 -3.60 14.17 13.39
CA ASN A 272 -4.31 12.89 13.49
C ASN A 272 -4.59 12.56 14.97
N VAL A 273 -5.58 13.24 15.54
CA VAL A 273 -5.97 13.17 16.96
C VAL A 273 -6.28 11.74 17.37
N VAL A 274 -6.79 10.90 16.45
CA VAL A 274 -7.08 9.49 16.73
C VAL A 274 -5.78 8.74 17.01
N ARG A 275 -4.77 8.88 16.14
CA ARG A 275 -3.48 8.18 16.30
C ARG A 275 -2.63 8.77 17.43
N SER A 276 -2.57 10.08 17.58
CA SER A 276 -1.96 10.74 18.74
C SER A 276 -2.60 10.25 20.06
N LYS A 277 -3.93 10.15 20.15
CA LYS A 277 -4.61 9.65 21.34
C LYS A 277 -4.32 8.17 21.61
N ALA A 278 -4.27 7.33 20.57
CA ALA A 278 -3.89 5.92 20.68
C ALA A 278 -2.45 5.78 21.19
N PHE A 279 -1.52 6.58 20.67
CA PHE A 279 -0.13 6.60 21.11
C PHE A 279 0.01 7.03 22.58
N ARG A 280 -0.68 8.10 23.00
CA ARG A 280 -0.70 8.52 24.41
C ARG A 280 -1.30 7.47 25.35
N ALA A 281 -2.34 6.75 24.90
CA ALA A 281 -2.92 5.63 25.65
C ALA A 281 -1.90 4.49 25.82
N PHE A 282 -1.18 4.15 24.75
CA PHE A 282 -0.07 3.20 24.80
C PHE A 282 1.03 3.63 25.78
N LEU A 283 1.50 4.88 25.71
CA LEU A 283 2.51 5.39 26.65
C LEU A 283 2.04 5.31 28.11
N THR A 284 0.75 5.56 28.34
CA THR A 284 0.15 5.45 29.68
C THR A 284 0.13 4.01 30.18
N ALA A 285 -0.26 3.06 29.32
CA ALA A 285 -0.24 1.63 29.64
C ALA A 285 1.18 1.14 29.93
N ARG A 286 2.16 1.52 29.09
CA ARG A 286 3.57 1.17 29.26
C ARG A 286 4.14 1.65 30.59
N ARG A 287 3.78 2.85 31.07
CA ARG A 287 4.26 3.35 32.39
C ARG A 287 3.73 2.54 33.57
N ARG A 288 2.63 1.81 33.41
CA ARG A 288 1.98 1.02 34.47
C ARG A 288 2.43 -0.44 34.49
N ASP A 289 3.03 -0.92 33.41
CA ASP A 289 3.48 -2.30 33.25
C ASP A 289 5.01 -2.36 33.27
N ARG A 290 5.58 -3.14 34.19
CA ARG A 290 7.03 -3.25 34.38
C ARG A 290 7.71 -3.90 33.17
N GLU A 291 7.07 -4.89 32.56
CA GLU A 291 7.62 -5.65 31.44
C GLU A 291 7.61 -4.80 30.16
N LEU A 292 6.52 -4.08 29.90
CA LEU A 292 6.45 -3.14 28.77
C LEU A 292 7.39 -1.95 28.93
N ARG A 293 7.63 -1.50 30.17
CA ARG A 293 8.56 -0.40 30.46
C ARG A 293 10.01 -0.78 30.23
N ASP A 294 10.41 -1.99 30.64
CA ASP A 294 11.79 -2.46 30.54
C ASP A 294 12.13 -2.95 29.11
N MET A 295 11.12 -3.05 28.22
CA MET A 295 11.27 -3.34 26.80
C MET A 295 11.65 -2.08 26.01
N ASN A 296 12.71 -2.14 25.18
CA ASN A 296 12.92 -1.17 24.10
C ASN A 296 11.92 -1.49 22.97
N PRO A 297 10.89 -0.65 22.77
CA PRO A 297 9.88 -0.94 21.77
C PRO A 297 10.43 -0.77 20.36
N LEU A 298 11.40 0.12 20.11
CA LEU A 298 11.99 0.32 18.78
C LEU A 298 12.76 -0.92 18.33
N GLU A 299 13.61 -1.50 19.17
CA GLU A 299 14.37 -2.68 18.79
C GLU A 299 13.43 -3.82 18.37
N LYS A 300 12.43 -4.15 19.18
CA LYS A 300 11.46 -5.21 18.84
C LYS A 300 10.60 -4.85 17.63
N LEU A 301 10.18 -3.59 17.51
CA LEU A 301 9.35 -3.09 16.41
C LEU A 301 10.09 -3.13 15.07
N ILE A 302 11.38 -2.80 15.06
CA ILE A 302 12.23 -2.80 13.86
C ILE A 302 12.64 -4.23 13.49
N ALA A 303 13.07 -5.01 14.49
CA ALA A 303 13.64 -6.33 14.29
C ALA A 303 12.61 -7.37 13.81
N SER A 304 11.32 -7.21 14.15
CA SER A 304 10.33 -8.26 13.94
C SER A 304 8.91 -7.73 13.73
N ASN A 305 8.15 -8.45 12.92
CA ASN A 305 6.72 -8.22 12.68
C ASN A 305 5.83 -8.87 13.76
N THR A 306 6.39 -9.60 14.73
CA THR A 306 5.64 -10.39 15.71
C THR A 306 4.66 -9.57 16.56
N LEU A 307 4.98 -8.30 16.84
CA LEU A 307 4.10 -7.42 17.61
C LEU A 307 2.76 -7.15 16.92
N PHE A 308 2.72 -7.19 15.59
CA PHE A 308 1.50 -6.96 14.80
C PHE A 308 0.61 -8.20 14.73
N SER A 309 1.16 -9.39 14.97
CA SER A 309 0.42 -10.65 14.99
C SER A 309 -0.19 -10.98 16.36
N ASP A 310 0.24 -10.30 17.42
CA ASP A 310 -0.30 -10.49 18.77
C ASP A 310 -1.48 -9.53 19.01
N PRO A 311 -2.72 -10.03 19.12
CA PRO A 311 -3.91 -9.18 19.27
C PRO A 311 -3.92 -8.36 20.57
N THR A 312 -3.09 -8.71 21.56
CA THR A 312 -3.01 -7.98 22.83
C THR A 312 -2.18 -6.70 22.74
N VAL A 313 -1.22 -6.64 21.81
CA VAL A 313 -0.27 -5.52 21.66
C VAL A 313 -0.25 -4.91 20.26
N ALA A 314 -0.94 -5.49 19.28
CA ALA A 314 -0.96 -5.01 17.90
C ALA A 314 -1.35 -3.53 17.79
N GLU A 315 -2.43 -3.09 18.44
CA GLU A 315 -2.84 -1.67 18.43
C GLU A 315 -1.73 -0.73 18.97
N SER A 316 -0.95 -1.20 19.96
CA SER A 316 0.18 -0.46 20.49
C SER A 316 1.35 -0.41 19.52
N ALA A 317 1.59 -1.50 18.78
CA ALA A 317 2.60 -1.55 17.72
C ALA A 317 2.27 -0.57 16.59
N TYR A 318 1.01 -0.52 16.14
CA TYR A 318 0.52 0.47 15.17
C TYR A 318 0.69 1.90 15.69
N ALA A 319 0.30 2.17 16.93
CA ALA A 319 0.44 3.50 17.51
C ALA A 319 1.91 3.97 17.60
N ALA A 320 2.82 3.07 18.00
CA ALA A 320 4.25 3.34 18.02
C ALA A 320 4.84 3.54 16.61
N SER A 321 4.34 2.79 15.63
CA SER A 321 4.72 2.90 14.22
C SER A 321 4.38 4.27 13.63
N TRP A 322 3.14 4.74 13.83
CA TRP A 322 2.73 6.08 13.42
C TRP A 322 3.60 7.16 14.07
N ALA A 323 3.86 7.07 15.38
CA ALA A 323 4.65 8.07 16.10
C ALA A 323 6.11 8.09 15.62
N LEU A 324 6.71 6.92 15.38
CA LEU A 324 8.07 6.81 14.85
C LEU A 324 8.16 7.41 13.45
N VAL A 325 7.24 7.07 12.54
CA VAL A 325 7.22 7.64 11.18
C VAL A 325 7.01 9.15 11.22
N ASN A 326 6.11 9.66 12.07
CA ASN A 326 5.91 11.10 12.25
C ASN A 326 7.21 11.78 12.70
N HIS A 327 7.84 11.28 13.76
CA HIS A 327 9.10 11.81 14.29
C HIS A 327 10.22 11.81 13.25
N LEU A 328 10.42 10.70 12.55
CA LEU A 328 11.50 10.57 11.56
C LEU A 328 11.28 11.50 10.36
N ARG A 329 10.05 11.70 9.93
CA ARG A 329 9.72 12.63 8.83
C ARG A 329 9.95 14.08 9.23
N GLU A 330 9.56 14.48 10.44
CA GLU A 330 9.66 15.86 10.90
C GLU A 330 11.09 16.22 11.32
N GLU A 331 11.74 15.37 12.11
CA GLU A 331 12.99 15.68 12.79
C GLU A 331 14.23 15.10 12.11
N ARG A 332 14.06 14.13 11.19
CA ARG A 332 15.15 13.42 10.50
C ARG A 332 14.86 13.18 9.00
N PRO A 333 14.32 14.16 8.23
CA PRO A 333 13.81 13.92 6.88
C PRO A 333 14.84 13.36 5.90
N GLU A 334 16.09 13.84 5.91
CA GLU A 334 17.14 13.36 5.02
C GLU A 334 17.52 11.90 5.31
N ALA A 335 17.69 11.55 6.59
CA ALA A 335 17.98 10.17 7.01
C ALA A 335 16.80 9.24 6.73
N PHE A 336 15.56 9.73 6.90
CA PHE A 336 14.37 8.99 6.56
C PHE A 336 14.28 8.71 5.06
N ALA A 337 14.51 9.71 4.20
CA ALA A 337 14.56 9.51 2.76
C ALA A 337 15.66 8.53 2.34
N ALA A 338 16.85 8.61 2.95
CA ALA A 338 17.94 7.67 2.70
C ALA A 338 17.59 6.23 3.13
N TYR A 339 16.89 6.07 4.26
CA TYR A 339 16.41 4.77 4.72
C TYR A 339 15.35 4.17 3.77
N LEU A 340 14.42 4.98 3.28
CA LEU A 340 13.42 4.55 2.28
C LEU A 340 14.09 4.12 0.97
N ALA A 341 15.07 4.87 0.48
CA ALA A 341 15.82 4.50 -0.73
C ALA A 341 16.59 3.17 -0.55
N ASP A 342 17.16 2.93 0.64
CA ASP A 342 17.86 1.69 0.98
C ASP A 342 16.90 0.49 1.05
N LEU A 343 15.68 0.70 1.55
CA LEU A 343 14.62 -0.33 1.55
C LEU A 343 14.07 -0.60 0.15
N ALA A 344 13.85 0.44 -0.66
CA ALA A 344 13.37 0.31 -2.03
C ALA A 344 14.33 -0.49 -2.92
N ALA A 345 15.63 -0.51 -2.57
CA ALA A 345 16.65 -1.29 -3.25
C ALA A 345 16.69 -2.77 -2.81
N LEU A 346 15.85 -3.20 -1.86
CA LEU A 346 15.79 -4.61 -1.44
C LEU A 346 15.31 -5.49 -2.61
N PRO A 347 16.00 -6.61 -2.87
CA PRO A 347 15.53 -7.56 -3.87
C PRO A 347 14.19 -8.19 -3.43
N PRO A 348 13.22 -8.32 -4.34
CA PRO A 348 11.98 -9.02 -4.04
C PRO A 348 12.27 -10.49 -3.71
N LEU A 349 11.41 -11.09 -2.88
CA LEU A 349 11.50 -12.49 -2.44
C LEU A 349 12.76 -12.84 -1.63
N ALA A 350 13.49 -11.83 -1.14
CA ALA A 350 14.62 -12.02 -0.25
C ALA A 350 14.25 -11.66 1.20
N PRO A 351 14.03 -12.64 2.09
CA PRO A 351 13.74 -12.36 3.49
C PRO A 351 14.93 -11.66 4.17
N GLN A 352 14.66 -10.80 5.15
CA GLN A 352 15.69 -10.19 6.00
C GLN A 352 15.67 -10.82 7.38
N THR A 353 16.85 -10.99 7.98
CA THR A 353 16.94 -11.38 9.39
C THR A 353 16.63 -10.19 10.30
N PRO A 354 16.26 -10.42 11.57
CA PRO A 354 16.14 -9.36 12.57
C PRO A 354 17.41 -8.49 12.65
N GLU A 355 18.58 -9.11 12.54
CA GLU A 355 19.88 -8.44 12.55
C GLU A 355 20.07 -7.55 11.32
N ASP A 356 19.69 -8.01 10.12
CA ASP A 356 19.75 -7.21 8.89
C ASP A 356 18.86 -5.96 8.99
N ARG A 357 17.63 -6.12 9.51
CA ARG A 357 16.68 -5.01 9.70
C ARG A 357 17.23 -3.97 10.68
N LEU A 358 17.75 -4.41 11.82
CA LEU A 358 18.36 -3.53 12.83
C LEU A 358 19.61 -2.84 12.31
N ALA A 359 20.50 -3.58 11.63
CA ALA A 359 21.72 -3.01 11.04
C ALA A 359 21.39 -1.94 10.01
N ARG A 360 20.39 -2.19 9.15
CA ARG A 360 19.90 -1.20 8.19
C ARG A 360 19.33 0.02 8.88
N PHE A 361 18.50 -0.15 9.91
CA PHE A 361 17.95 1.00 10.63
C PHE A 361 19.06 1.84 11.30
N ARG A 362 19.98 1.18 12.02
CA ARG A 362 21.10 1.84 12.72
C ARG A 362 22.05 2.57 11.77
N LYS A 363 22.26 2.05 10.55
CA LYS A 363 23.02 2.73 9.49
C LYS A 363 22.51 4.16 9.22
N HIS A 364 21.20 4.40 9.33
CA HIS A 364 20.60 5.71 9.02
C HIS A 364 20.26 6.54 10.26
N PHE A 365 19.88 5.91 11.37
CA PHE A 365 19.39 6.62 12.57
C PHE A 365 20.31 6.50 13.80
N GLY A 366 21.42 5.78 13.70
CA GLY A 366 22.40 5.60 14.77
C GLY A 366 22.11 4.39 15.69
N GLU A 367 23.04 4.14 16.59
CA GLU A 367 23.03 2.97 17.50
C GLU A 367 22.13 3.16 18.73
N ASP A 368 21.88 4.40 19.14
CA ASP A 368 21.14 4.73 20.37
C ASP A 368 19.62 4.70 20.14
N LEU A 369 19.06 3.48 20.10
CA LEU A 369 17.62 3.27 19.95
C LEU A 369 16.83 3.69 21.19
N ASP A 370 17.42 3.69 22.39
CA ASP A 370 16.74 4.16 23.61
C ASP A 370 16.58 5.68 23.58
N GLY A 371 17.66 6.41 23.23
CA GLY A 371 17.61 7.86 23.04
C GLY A 371 16.61 8.27 21.96
N LEU A 372 16.62 7.59 20.81
CA LEU A 372 15.63 7.83 19.75
C LEU A 372 14.20 7.58 20.24
N TRP A 373 13.99 6.53 21.04
CA TRP A 373 12.66 6.25 21.59
C TRP A 373 12.21 7.34 22.57
N ASP A 374 13.11 7.89 23.38
CA ASP A 374 12.79 9.01 24.27
C ASP A 374 12.38 10.27 23.50
N GLU A 375 12.97 10.52 22.33
CA GLU A 375 12.53 11.58 21.42
C GLU A 375 11.10 11.31 20.89
N VAL A 376 10.84 10.10 20.38
CA VAL A 376 9.54 9.71 19.80
C VAL A 376 8.40 9.83 20.80
N GLN A 377 8.65 9.59 22.09
CA GLN A 377 7.65 9.76 23.15
C GLN A 377 7.15 11.22 23.30
N THR A 378 7.84 12.19 22.72
CA THR A 378 7.47 13.62 22.78
C THR A 378 6.57 14.07 21.63
N VAL A 379 6.35 13.20 20.62
CA VAL A 379 5.41 13.43 19.51
C VAL A 379 4.02 13.76 20.08
N ARG A 380 3.45 14.86 19.59
CA ARG A 380 2.21 15.41 20.13
C ARG A 380 0.98 14.73 19.59
#